data_AF-A0A4R3KVV3-F1
#
_entry.id   AF-A0A4R3KVV3-F1
#
_cell.length_a   1.000
_cell.length_b   1.000
_cell.length_c   1.000
_cell.angle_alpha   90.00
_cell.angle_beta   90.00
_cell.angle_gamma   90.00
#
_symmetry.space_group_name_H-M   'P 1'
#
loop_
_entity.id
_entity.type
_entity.pdbx_description
1 polymer ?
#
loop_
_entity_poly.entity_id
_entity_poly.type
_entity_poly.pdbx_seq_one_letter_code
_entity_poly.pdbx_strand_id
1 'polypeptide(L)'
;MLLYNDDLRIAHKLKEWFYEICQSDKYSYQCRELAKWIQNAESSGIPEFEKCAATYRRWHKEIKNAFKYGYTNGPTEGFNNKIKVLKRISFGLKNFHRFRNRILHCTS
;
A
#
# COMPACT_ATOMS: atom_id res chain seq x y z
N MET A 1 -3.54 17.47 -22.34
CA MET A 1 -3.60 17.78 -20.90
C MET A 1 -2.29 17.49 -20.15
N LEU A 2 -1.60 16.36 -20.38
CA LEU A 2 -0.29 16.04 -19.73
C LEU A 2 0.96 16.63 -20.43
N LEU A 3 0.80 17.39 -21.52
CA LEU A 3 1.92 17.98 -22.26
C LEU A 3 2.43 19.29 -21.64
N TYR A 4 1.69 19.84 -20.67
CA TYR A 4 1.99 21.16 -20.09
C TYR A 4 3.07 21.12 -19.00
N ASN A 5 3.26 19.97 -18.35
CA ASN A 5 4.22 19.82 -17.26
C ASN A 5 4.88 18.43 -17.35
N ASP A 6 6.22 18.43 -17.39
CA ASP A 6 6.99 17.20 -17.56
C ASP A 6 6.92 16.30 -16.31
N ASP A 7 6.91 16.87 -15.10
CA ASP A 7 6.77 16.11 -13.84
C ASP A 7 5.44 15.36 -13.80
N LEU A 8 4.34 16.02 -14.16
CA LEU A 8 3.02 15.38 -14.23
C LEU A 8 2.98 14.23 -15.23
N ARG A 9 3.71 14.37 -16.35
CA ARG A 9 3.80 13.32 -17.36
C ARG A 9 4.60 12.12 -16.85
N ILE A 10 5.74 12.37 -16.20
CA ILE A 10 6.59 11.35 -15.59
C ILE A 10 5.83 10.64 -14.46
N ALA A 11 5.22 11.40 -13.56
CA ALA A 11 4.39 10.87 -12.47
C ALA A 11 3.26 9.99 -12.99
N HIS A 12 2.53 10.44 -14.00
CA HIS A 12 1.47 9.66 -14.63
C HIS A 12 2.02 8.36 -15.24
N LYS A 13 3.14 8.43 -15.96
CA LYS A 13 3.77 7.25 -16.56
C LYS A 13 4.22 6.24 -15.50
N LEU A 14 4.84 6.70 -14.41
CA LEU A 14 5.25 5.84 -13.29
C LEU A 14 4.04 5.21 -12.61
N LYS A 15 2.96 5.97 -12.40
CA LYS A 15 1.70 5.46 -11.85
C LYS A 15 1.13 4.37 -12.76
N GLU A 16 0.93 4.63 -14.05
CA GLU A 16 0.33 3.64 -14.96
C GLU A 16 1.19 2.37 -15.08
N TRP A 17 2.51 2.50 -15.18
CA TRP A 17 3.40 1.35 -15.21
C TRP A 17 3.28 0.50 -13.93
N PHE A 18 3.17 1.13 -12.76
CA PHE A 18 2.92 0.40 -11.52
C PHE A 18 1.57 -0.33 -11.52
N TYR A 19 0.52 0.28 -12.07
CA TYR A 19 -0.79 -0.35 -12.22
C TYR A 19 -0.73 -1.60 -13.11
N GLU A 20 -0.02 -1.53 -14.24
CA GLU A 20 0.20 -2.68 -15.13
C GLU A 20 0.89 -3.84 -14.41
N ILE A 21 1.90 -3.54 -13.59
CA ILE A 21 2.58 -4.53 -12.75
C ILE A 21 1.58 -5.20 -11.81
N CYS A 22 0.76 -4.41 -11.11
CA CYS A 22 -0.22 -4.94 -10.16
C CYS A 22 -1.33 -5.77 -10.81
N GLN A 23 -1.73 -5.46 -12.04
CA GLN A 23 -2.81 -6.16 -12.77
C GLN A 23 -2.34 -7.43 -13.52
N SER A 24 -1.03 -7.62 -13.68
CA SER A 24 -0.49 -8.81 -14.34
C SER A 24 -0.63 -10.06 -13.47
N ASP A 25 -1.06 -11.19 -14.05
CA ASP A 25 -1.10 -12.49 -13.34
C ASP A 25 0.25 -13.21 -13.25
N LYS A 26 1.25 -12.78 -14.04
CA LYS A 26 2.55 -13.45 -14.13
C LYS A 26 3.51 -12.96 -13.05
N TYR A 27 3.70 -13.75 -12.00
CA TYR A 27 4.63 -13.43 -10.90
C TYR A 27 6.06 -13.09 -11.34
N SER A 28 6.60 -13.80 -12.34
CA SER A 28 7.94 -13.54 -12.87
C SER A 28 8.05 -12.17 -13.54
N TYR A 29 7.02 -11.75 -14.28
CA TYR A 29 6.92 -10.42 -14.87
C TYR A 29 6.83 -9.36 -13.76
N GLN A 30 5.94 -9.55 -12.78
CA GLN A 30 5.75 -8.61 -11.69
C GLN A 30 7.05 -8.34 -10.91
N CYS A 31 7.81 -9.39 -10.60
CA CYS A 31 9.08 -9.24 -9.89
C CYS A 31 10.11 -8.45 -10.69
N ARG A 32 10.23 -8.75 -11.99
CA ARG A 32 11.23 -8.12 -12.87
C ARG A 32 10.89 -6.65 -13.10
N GLU A 33 9.63 -6.37 -13.41
CA GLU A 33 9.19 -5.01 -13.71
C GLU A 33 9.09 -4.16 -12.44
N LEU A 34 8.73 -4.71 -11.28
CA LEU A 34 8.79 -3.98 -10.01
C LEU A 34 10.23 -3.50 -9.72
N ALA A 35 11.24 -4.34 -9.91
CA ALA A 35 12.62 -3.96 -9.67
C ALA A 35 13.07 -2.80 -10.60
N LYS A 36 12.66 -2.85 -11.87
CA LYS A 36 12.92 -1.76 -12.83
C LYS A 36 12.15 -0.50 -12.48
N TRP A 37 10.89 -0.63 -12.09
CA TRP A 37 10.05 0.48 -11.70
C TRP A 37 10.65 1.22 -10.51
N ILE A 38 11.13 0.50 -9.48
CA ILE A 38 11.81 1.10 -8.31
C ILE A 38 13.02 1.92 -8.76
N GLN A 39 13.88 1.39 -9.63
CA GLN A 39 15.06 2.12 -10.12
C GLN A 39 14.67 3.39 -10.89
N ASN A 40 13.63 3.31 -11.74
CA ASN A 40 13.16 4.46 -12.51
C ASN A 40 12.49 5.52 -11.63
N ALA A 41 11.70 5.10 -10.65
CA ALA A 41 11.02 5.99 -9.72
C ALA A 41 12.00 6.73 -8.79
N GLU A 42 13.10 6.07 -8.38
CA GLU A 42 14.19 6.73 -7.63
C GLU A 42 15.01 7.71 -8.45
N SER A 43 15.04 7.57 -9.77
CA SER A 43 15.76 8.48 -10.67
C SER A 43 14.81 9.44 -11.38
N SER A 44 13.59 9.58 -10.89
CA SER A 44 12.53 10.33 -11.57
C SER A 44 12.65 11.85 -11.43
N GLY A 45 13.44 12.34 -10.46
CA GLY A 45 13.54 13.76 -10.13
C GLY A 45 12.32 14.29 -9.37
N ILE A 46 11.34 13.43 -9.04
CA ILE A 46 10.12 13.78 -8.31
C ILE A 46 10.24 13.28 -6.87
N PRO A 47 10.44 14.16 -5.88
CA PRO A 47 10.74 13.76 -4.50
C PRO A 47 9.72 12.79 -3.89
N GLU A 48 8.45 12.92 -4.23
CA GLU A 48 7.37 12.04 -3.76
C GLU A 48 7.54 10.61 -4.29
N PHE A 49 7.91 10.46 -5.56
CA PHE A 49 8.16 9.15 -6.18
C PHE A 49 9.46 8.54 -5.69
N GLU A 50 10.51 9.34 -5.50
CA GLU A 50 11.78 8.84 -4.95
C GLU A 50 11.62 8.29 -3.54
N LYS A 51 10.90 9.02 -2.68
CA LYS A 51 10.60 8.59 -1.31
C LYS A 51 9.69 7.37 -1.26
N CYS A 52 8.72 7.31 -2.18
CA CYS A 52 7.88 6.14 -2.38
C CYS A 52 8.75 4.93 -2.79
N ALA A 53 9.55 5.07 -3.83
CA ALA A 53 10.40 4.00 -4.36
C ALA A 53 11.41 3.46 -3.33
N ALA A 54 11.99 4.33 -2.51
CA ALA A 54 12.85 3.92 -1.39
C ALA A 54 12.10 3.03 -0.38
N THR A 55 10.83 3.33 -0.12
CA THR A 55 9.96 2.49 0.72
C THR A 55 9.69 1.14 0.05
N TYR A 56 9.38 1.14 -1.24
CA TYR A 56 9.18 -0.09 -2.01
C TYR A 56 10.44 -0.96 -2.08
N ARG A 57 11.63 -0.36 -2.18
CA ARG A 57 12.92 -1.06 -2.09
C ARG A 57 13.08 -1.73 -0.72
N ARG A 58 12.79 -1.00 0.37
CA ARG A 58 12.90 -1.52 1.73
C ARG A 58 11.99 -2.72 1.97
N TRP A 59 10.77 -2.68 1.44
CA TRP A 59 9.74 -3.72 1.60
C TRP A 59 9.64 -4.66 0.39
N HIS A 60 10.67 -4.71 -0.44
CA HIS A 60 10.63 -5.40 -1.72
C HIS A 60 10.32 -6.90 -1.57
N LYS A 61 10.83 -7.54 -0.51
CA LYS A 61 10.59 -8.97 -0.24
C LYS A 61 9.12 -9.22 0.08
N GLU A 62 8.52 -8.41 0.92
CA GLU A 62 7.14 -8.50 1.36
C GLU A 62 6.17 -8.23 0.21
N ILE A 63 6.47 -7.22 -0.62
CA ILE A 63 5.66 -6.88 -1.80
C ILE A 63 5.69 -8.03 -2.81
N LYS A 64 6.84 -8.66 -3.05
CA LYS A 64 6.92 -9.87 -3.88
C LYS A 64 6.07 -11.00 -3.30
N ASN A 65 6.09 -11.21 -2.00
CA ASN A 65 5.24 -12.22 -1.38
C ASN A 65 3.74 -11.90 -1.57
N ALA A 66 3.35 -10.62 -1.51
CA ALA A 66 1.98 -10.22 -1.78
C ALA A 66 1.53 -10.60 -3.20
N PHE A 67 2.38 -10.41 -4.22
CA PHE A 67 2.11 -10.86 -5.59
C PHE A 67 2.01 -12.38 -5.71
N LYS A 68 2.78 -13.13 -4.93
CA LYS A 68 2.82 -14.59 -5.00
C LYS A 68 1.61 -15.26 -4.35
N TYR A 69 1.18 -14.76 -3.20
CA TYR A 69 0.24 -15.49 -2.34
C TYR A 69 -1.20 -14.96 -2.39
N GLY A 70 -1.48 -13.89 -3.13
CA GLY A 70 -2.86 -13.41 -3.38
C GLY A 70 -3.66 -13.06 -2.12
N TYR A 71 -3.00 -12.92 -0.97
CA TYR A 71 -3.66 -12.59 0.28
C TYR A 71 -4.23 -11.18 0.20
N THR A 72 -5.52 -11.04 0.54
CA THR A 72 -6.18 -9.75 0.58
C THR A 72 -6.09 -9.17 1.99
N ASN A 73 -6.01 -7.85 2.09
CA ASN A 73 -6.11 -7.14 3.37
C ASN A 73 -7.56 -7.05 3.89
N GLY A 74 -8.53 -7.64 3.20
CA GLY A 74 -9.96 -7.54 3.51
C GLY A 74 -10.32 -7.89 4.95
N PRO A 75 -9.85 -9.03 5.50
CA PRO A 75 -10.08 -9.36 6.90
C PRO A 75 -9.50 -8.32 7.87
N THR A 76 -8.24 -7.91 7.64
CA THR A 76 -7.55 -6.88 8.43
C THR A 76 -8.28 -5.54 8.40
N GLU A 77 -8.74 -5.12 7.23
CA GLU A 77 -9.55 -3.91 7.05
C GLU A 77 -10.89 -4.00 7.77
N GLY A 78 -11.55 -5.16 7.71
CA GLY A 78 -12.77 -5.45 8.45
C GLY A 78 -12.60 -5.27 9.95
N PHE A 79 -11.54 -5.86 10.52
CA PHE A 79 -11.20 -5.66 11.94
C PHE A 79 -10.91 -4.20 12.26
N ASN A 80 -10.09 -3.52 11.45
CA ASN A 80 -9.77 -2.12 11.63
C ASN A 80 -11.03 -1.23 11.61
N ASN A 81 -11.98 -1.51 10.73
CA ASN A 81 -13.25 -0.78 10.67
C ASN A 81 -14.13 -1.04 11.89
N LYS A 82 -14.27 -2.29 12.35
CA LYS A 82 -14.97 -2.62 13.61
C LYS A 82 -14.38 -1.85 14.80
N ILE A 83 -13.05 -1.83 14.92
CA ILE A 83 -12.34 -1.10 15.99
C ILE A 83 -12.58 0.42 15.88
N LYS A 84 -12.53 0.98 14.66
CA LYS A 84 -12.83 2.41 14.43
C LYS A 84 -14.28 2.77 14.78
N VAL A 85 -15.25 1.91 14.47
CA VAL A 85 -16.65 2.10 14.88
C VAL A 85 -16.75 2.06 16.39
N LEU A 86 -16.16 1.06 17.04
CA LEU A 86 -16.13 0.93 18.49
C LEU A 86 -15.57 2.17 19.18
N LYS A 87 -14.46 2.71 18.67
CA LYS A 87 -13.86 3.95 19.18
C LYS A 87 -14.81 5.14 19.06
N ARG A 88 -15.51 5.30 17.93
CA ARG A 88 -16.46 6.40 17.67
C ARG A 88 -17.67 6.36 18.61
N ILE A 89 -18.23 5.18 18.87
CA ILE A 89 -19.44 5.04 19.71
C ILE A 89 -19.13 5.03 21.22
N SER A 90 -17.85 5.00 21.62
CA SER A 90 -17.47 4.84 23.03
C SER A 90 -17.33 6.16 23.80
N PHE A 91 -17.53 7.33 23.18
CA PHE A 91 -17.50 8.66 23.80
C PHE A 91 -16.31 8.90 24.77
N GLY A 92 -15.15 8.33 24.46
CA GLY A 92 -13.94 8.40 25.28
C GLY A 92 -13.64 7.10 26.02
N LEU A 93 -12.47 6.53 25.71
CA LEU A 93 -11.96 5.33 26.37
C LEU A 93 -10.75 5.72 27.21
N LYS A 94 -10.92 5.76 28.54
CA LYS A 94 -9.85 6.18 29.48
C LYS A 94 -8.84 5.08 29.80
N ASN A 95 -9.17 3.82 29.50
CA ASN A 95 -8.37 2.67 29.86
C ASN A 95 -8.18 1.73 28.67
N PHE A 96 -6.93 1.56 28.22
CA PHE A 96 -6.58 0.71 27.09
C PHE A 96 -6.95 -0.77 27.33
N HIS A 97 -6.78 -1.28 28.55
CA HIS A 97 -7.11 -2.66 28.87
C HIS A 97 -8.62 -2.93 28.66
N ARG A 98 -9.48 -2.01 29.09
CA ARG A 98 -10.93 -2.09 28.83
C ARG A 98 -11.25 -2.01 27.34
N PHE A 99 -10.55 -1.16 26.59
CA PHE A 99 -10.73 -1.08 25.14
C PHE A 99 -10.32 -2.38 24.44
N ARG A 100 -9.16 -2.94 24.79
CA ARG A 100 -8.67 -4.23 24.26
C ARG A 100 -9.66 -5.36 24.52
N ASN A 101 -10.16 -5.48 25.76
CA ASN A 101 -11.13 -6.53 26.09
C ASN A 101 -12.42 -6.40 25.26
N ARG A 102 -12.86 -5.17 25.02
CA ARG A 102 -14.04 -4.90 24.19
C ARG A 102 -13.80 -5.18 22.71
N ILE A 103 -12.60 -4.89 22.18
CA ILE A 103 -12.21 -5.31 20.83
C ILE A 103 -12.32 -6.83 20.74
N LEU A 104 -11.60 -7.57 21.59
CA LEU A 104 -11.58 -9.03 21.57
C LEU A 104 -12.98 -9.64 21.64
N HIS A 105 -13.85 -9.10 22.51
CA HIS A 105 -15.22 -9.58 22.64
C HIS A 105 -16.09 -9.28 21.40
N CYS A 106 -15.92 -8.14 20.75
CA CYS A 106 -16.75 -7.73 19.60
C CYS A 106 -16.18 -8.15 18.24
N THR A 107 -14.96 -8.68 18.21
CA THR A 107 -14.30 -9.19 17.00
C THR A 107 -14.05 -10.70 17.05
N SER A 108 -14.59 -11.40 18.03
CA SER A 108 -14.67 -12.87 18.04
C SER A 108 -15.66 -13.37 16.99
#